data_AF-A0AAN3A7L2-F1
#
_entry.id   AF-A0AAN3A7L2-F1
#
_cell.length_a   1.000
_cell.length_b   1.000
_cell.length_c   1.000
_cell.angle_alpha   90.00
_cell.angle_beta   90.00
_cell.angle_gamma   90.00
#
_symmetry.space_group_name_H-M   'P 1'
#
loop_
_entity.id
_entity.type
_entity.pdbx_description
1 polymer ?
#
loop_
_entity_poly.entity_id
_entity_poly.type
_entity_poly.pdbx_seq_one_letter_code
_entity_poly.pdbx_strand_id
1 'polypeptide(L)'
;MVLTLQLAACSEETHDEYTAAPEIEDTYIDQLDALIAEMTDLQQNSDYGDKKGQYPTESRAILTDAIDDANRAVLLIKYQQPSPSESEKQRYVAEAKASMEQFKSTIRTEDAETTPAELFVDGRGDGGSYIDFGRSEEYVNFGTEGNQAFTVEFWVKVTKGGGKDQNVFLSTYMGGDGWRNGWMMYWRNADGGIYRATWGETGGNICEPSLKAPEDGEWQHFLFVYSDKGLPGSPELRAKLYVNGEVKTTEGSVGNRFYNSSNYANYNAPMTAFGRYMRTSDNLFEEGFAGYMKKIRIWKSAKDNEYVQNSYNGTAEVTGKEADLAAAWDFMTKPSGSGNEVIDLTGRHTAKIIGTYEWQRIVE
;
A
#
# COMPACT_ATOMS: atom_id res chain seq x y z
N MET A 1 27.05 59.28 22.14
CA MET A 1 26.04 58.34 22.66
C MET A 1 26.16 57.07 21.81
N VAL A 2 26.90 56.09 22.31
CA VAL A 2 27.08 54.78 21.67
C VAL A 2 26.46 53.78 22.64
N LEU A 3 25.33 53.22 22.24
CA LEU A 3 24.56 52.26 23.03
C LEU A 3 25.21 50.88 22.82
N THR A 4 25.94 50.39 23.83
CA THR A 4 26.50 49.04 23.80
C THR A 4 25.46 48.07 24.35
N LEU A 5 24.87 47.27 23.47
CA LEU A 5 23.90 46.23 23.83
C LEU A 5 24.69 45.02 24.38
N GLN A 6 24.62 44.79 25.70
CA GLN A 6 25.13 43.56 26.30
C GLN A 6 24.05 42.47 26.15
N LEU A 7 24.34 41.47 25.32
CA LEU A 7 23.55 40.24 25.25
C LEU A 7 23.84 39.43 26.53
N ALA A 8 22.84 39.33 27.41
CA ALA A 8 22.83 38.33 28.46
C ALA A 8 22.58 36.96 27.79
N ALA A 9 23.59 36.08 27.84
CA ALA A 9 23.40 34.69 27.48
C ALA A 9 22.43 34.05 28.49
N CYS A 10 21.30 33.53 28.03
CA CYS A 10 20.46 32.64 28.82
C CYS A 10 21.32 31.44 29.21
N SER A 11 21.43 31.15 30.51
CA SER A 11 22.01 29.90 30.98
C SER A 11 21.21 28.74 30.40
N GLU A 12 21.86 27.83 29.68
CA GLU A 12 21.30 26.52 29.38
C GLU A 12 20.92 25.87 30.72
N GLU A 13 19.63 25.65 30.96
CA GLU A 13 19.19 24.72 31.98
C GLU A 13 19.74 23.36 31.58
N THR A 14 20.77 22.90 32.30
CA THR A 14 21.19 21.51 32.29
C THR A 14 20.02 20.72 32.82
N HIS A 15 19.23 20.10 31.92
CA HIS A 15 18.25 19.12 32.33
C HIS A 15 19.00 17.99 33.04
N ASP A 16 18.72 17.87 34.34
CA ASP A 16 19.13 16.75 35.16
C ASP A 16 18.85 15.42 34.45
N GLU A 17 19.72 14.46 34.69
CA GLU A 17 19.70 13.08 34.17
C GLU A 17 18.28 12.57 33.91
N TYR A 18 18.03 12.11 32.68
CA TYR A 18 16.81 11.38 32.34
C TYR A 18 16.80 10.06 33.12
N THR A 19 16.23 10.09 34.33
CA THR A 19 15.87 8.88 35.05
C THR A 19 14.63 8.32 34.36
N ALA A 20 14.78 7.17 33.68
CA ALA A 20 13.65 6.45 33.12
C ALA A 20 12.61 6.26 34.23
N ALA A 21 11.34 6.57 33.93
CA ALA A 21 10.26 6.34 34.87
C ALA A 21 10.26 4.84 35.26
N PRO A 22 10.07 4.50 36.55
CA PRO A 22 10.02 3.11 36.99
C PRO A 22 8.94 2.37 36.20
N GLU A 23 9.30 1.17 35.71
CA GLU A 23 8.38 0.33 34.96
C GLU A 23 7.19 -0.04 35.87
N ILE A 24 5.97 0.18 35.37
CA ILE A 24 4.76 -0.11 36.14
C ILE A 24 4.45 -1.59 35.97
N GLU A 25 4.64 -2.36 37.03
CA GLU A 25 4.28 -3.77 37.09
C GLU A 25 2.79 -3.93 37.45
N ASP A 26 2.01 -4.56 36.58
CA ASP A 26 0.60 -4.87 36.79
C ASP A 26 0.26 -6.19 36.08
N THR A 27 -0.36 -7.15 36.79
CA THR A 27 -0.62 -8.50 36.25
C THR A 27 -1.62 -8.52 35.09
N TYR A 28 -2.42 -7.47 34.90
CA TYR A 28 -3.29 -7.34 33.73
C TYR A 28 -2.51 -6.86 32.51
N ILE A 29 -1.41 -6.10 32.69
CA ILE A 29 -0.50 -5.77 31.59
C ILE A 29 0.13 -7.06 31.05
N ASP A 30 0.66 -7.94 31.91
CA ASP A 30 1.24 -9.22 31.47
C ASP A 30 0.23 -10.10 30.70
N GLN A 31 -1.02 -10.12 31.17
CA GLN A 31 -2.10 -10.85 30.49
C GLN A 31 -2.45 -10.25 29.13
N LEU A 32 -2.53 -8.92 29.04
CA LEU A 32 -2.80 -8.23 27.79
C LEU A 32 -1.64 -8.40 26.81
N ASP A 33 -0.40 -8.27 27.26
CA ASP A 33 0.80 -8.46 26.43
C ASP A 33 0.87 -9.89 25.86
N ALA A 34 0.54 -10.90 26.67
CA ALA A 34 0.44 -12.29 26.21
C ALA A 34 -0.68 -12.48 25.16
N LEU A 35 -1.85 -11.87 25.36
CA LEU A 35 -2.95 -11.92 24.41
C LEU A 35 -2.62 -11.15 23.11
N ILE A 36 -1.96 -10.01 23.20
CA ILE A 36 -1.48 -9.25 22.04
C ILE A 36 -0.54 -10.11 21.21
N ALA A 37 0.39 -10.83 21.86
CA ALA A 37 1.30 -11.75 21.17
C ALA A 37 0.55 -12.90 20.49
N GLU A 38 -0.41 -13.55 21.17
CA GLU A 38 -1.21 -14.65 20.57
C GLU A 38 -2.08 -14.14 19.40
N MET A 39 -2.77 -13.00 19.57
CA MET A 39 -3.58 -12.41 18.51
C MET A 39 -2.72 -11.98 17.32
N THR A 40 -1.51 -11.45 17.57
CA THR A 40 -0.56 -11.08 16.51
C THR A 40 -0.08 -12.31 15.75
N ASP A 41 0.24 -13.40 16.46
CA ASP A 41 0.64 -14.66 15.84
C ASP A 41 -0.49 -15.25 14.99
N LEU A 42 -1.72 -15.31 15.53
CA LEU A 42 -2.90 -15.74 14.79
C LEU A 42 -3.12 -14.86 13.56
N GLN A 43 -3.00 -13.54 13.70
CA GLN A 43 -3.19 -12.60 12.62
C GLN A 43 -2.16 -12.82 11.51
N GLN A 44 -0.89 -13.07 11.84
CA GLN A 44 0.19 -13.17 10.85
C GLN A 44 0.26 -14.56 10.20
N ASN A 45 -0.01 -15.62 10.97
CA ASN A 45 0.33 -16.99 10.57
C ASN A 45 -0.87 -17.82 10.11
N SER A 46 -2.11 -17.40 10.38
CA SER A 46 -3.31 -18.11 9.91
C SER A 46 -3.46 -18.12 8.39
N ASP A 47 -4.14 -19.14 7.84
CA ASP A 47 -4.50 -19.19 6.42
C ASP A 47 -5.80 -18.44 6.17
N TYR A 48 -5.75 -17.46 5.26
CA TYR A 48 -6.90 -16.63 4.90
C TYR A 48 -7.35 -16.90 3.46
N GLY A 49 -8.65 -16.85 3.23
CA GLY A 49 -9.22 -16.97 1.88
C GLY A 49 -10.61 -17.56 1.85
N ASP A 50 -10.93 -18.16 0.71
CA ASP A 50 -12.28 -18.62 0.36
C ASP A 50 -12.46 -20.14 0.46
N LYS A 51 -11.45 -20.88 0.95
CA LYS A 51 -11.51 -22.34 1.04
C LYS A 51 -11.87 -22.83 2.43
N LYS A 52 -12.49 -24.01 2.49
CA LYS A 52 -12.70 -24.74 3.74
C LYS A 52 -11.40 -24.85 4.53
N GLY A 53 -11.46 -24.52 5.82
CA GLY A 53 -10.32 -24.53 6.73
C GLY A 53 -9.54 -23.21 6.77
N GLN A 54 -9.85 -22.24 5.91
CA GLN A 54 -9.28 -20.90 5.96
C GLN A 54 -10.18 -19.95 6.76
N TYR A 55 -9.60 -18.88 7.30
CA TYR A 55 -10.36 -17.76 7.84
C TYR A 55 -10.76 -16.80 6.71
N PRO A 56 -11.96 -16.21 6.74
CA PRO A 56 -12.32 -15.15 5.81
C PRO A 56 -11.32 -13.99 5.90
N THR A 57 -10.88 -13.42 4.78
CA THR A 57 -9.90 -12.32 4.78
C THR A 57 -10.35 -11.15 5.64
N GLU A 58 -11.66 -10.84 5.62
CA GLU A 58 -12.29 -9.80 6.41
C GLU A 58 -12.26 -10.05 7.93
N SER A 59 -12.12 -11.30 8.37
CA SER A 59 -12.04 -11.63 9.79
C SER A 59 -10.73 -11.15 10.44
N ARG A 60 -9.71 -10.80 9.64
CA ARG A 60 -8.44 -10.27 10.16
C ARG A 60 -8.64 -8.95 10.92
N ALA A 61 -9.63 -8.14 10.52
CA ALA A 61 -9.98 -6.90 11.18
C ALA A 61 -10.38 -7.11 12.66
N ILE A 62 -10.99 -8.25 13.01
CA ILE A 62 -11.35 -8.60 14.39
C ILE A 62 -10.10 -8.62 15.28
N LEU A 63 -9.00 -9.21 14.77
CA LEU A 63 -7.74 -9.26 15.51
C LEU A 63 -7.03 -7.90 15.51
N THR A 64 -7.07 -7.15 14.41
CA THR A 64 -6.49 -5.79 14.35
C THR A 64 -7.11 -4.90 15.42
N ASP A 65 -8.44 -4.82 15.46
CA ASP A 65 -9.16 -3.97 16.41
C ASP A 65 -8.90 -4.43 17.85
N ALA A 66 -8.88 -5.74 18.10
CA ALA A 66 -8.61 -6.30 19.43
C ALA A 66 -7.18 -6.03 19.93
N ILE A 67 -6.18 -6.09 19.03
CA ILE A 67 -4.79 -5.74 19.35
C ILE A 67 -4.68 -4.25 19.68
N ASP A 68 -5.31 -3.37 18.90
CA ASP A 68 -5.31 -1.93 19.13
C ASP A 68 -5.98 -1.56 20.47
N ASP A 69 -7.13 -2.16 20.76
CA ASP A 69 -7.84 -1.97 22.03
C ASP A 69 -7.04 -2.51 23.22
N ALA A 70 -6.38 -3.67 23.08
CA ALA A 70 -5.53 -4.23 24.13
C ALA A 70 -4.28 -3.36 24.38
N ASN A 71 -3.60 -2.89 23.32
CA ASN A 71 -2.49 -1.94 23.44
C ASN A 71 -2.92 -0.65 24.13
N ARG A 72 -4.09 -0.12 23.77
CA ARG A 72 -4.67 1.05 24.43
C ARG A 72 -4.94 0.78 25.91
N ALA A 73 -5.50 -0.38 26.25
CA ALA A 73 -5.73 -0.77 27.64
C ALA A 73 -4.43 -0.83 28.45
N VAL A 74 -3.34 -1.37 27.88
CA VAL A 74 -2.01 -1.35 28.51
C VAL A 74 -1.56 0.08 28.82
N LEU A 75 -1.73 1.02 27.88
CA LEU A 75 -1.39 2.43 28.09
C LEU A 75 -2.26 3.10 29.16
N LEU A 76 -3.56 2.78 29.21
CA LEU A 76 -4.46 3.31 30.25
C LEU A 76 -4.05 2.81 31.64
N ILE A 77 -3.72 1.53 31.79
CA ILE A 77 -3.25 0.97 33.06
C ILE A 77 -1.94 1.64 33.50
N LYS A 78 -1.01 1.87 32.57
CA LYS A 78 0.29 2.51 32.88
C LYS A 78 0.14 3.99 33.26
N TYR A 79 -0.68 4.76 32.54
CA TYR A 79 -0.53 6.23 32.57
C TYR A 79 -1.79 7.01 32.95
N GLN A 80 -2.97 6.40 32.93
CA GLN A 80 -4.21 7.12 33.23
C GLN A 80 -4.28 7.50 34.71
N GLN A 81 -4.78 8.71 34.99
CA GLN A 81 -5.04 9.20 36.34
C GLN A 81 -6.49 9.73 36.44
N PRO A 82 -7.35 9.15 37.31
CA PRO A 82 -7.10 7.95 38.13
C PRO A 82 -6.88 6.70 37.27
N SER A 83 -6.08 5.76 37.78
CA SER A 83 -5.89 4.44 37.14
C SER A 83 -7.23 3.72 36.97
N PRO A 84 -7.39 2.89 35.91
CA PRO A 84 -8.54 2.02 35.76
C PRO A 84 -8.77 1.14 36.99
N SER A 85 -10.02 0.89 37.31
CA SER A 85 -10.44 -0.03 38.38
C SER A 85 -10.14 -1.49 38.02
N GLU A 86 -10.06 -2.36 39.03
CA GLU A 86 -9.91 -3.81 38.83
C GLU A 86 -10.98 -4.40 37.88
N SER A 87 -12.23 -3.97 38.01
CA SER A 87 -13.31 -4.40 37.11
C SER A 87 -13.11 -3.95 35.66
N GLU A 88 -12.52 -2.77 35.43
CA GLU A 88 -12.20 -2.30 34.08
C GLU A 88 -11.04 -3.09 33.49
N LYS A 89 -9.99 -3.37 34.28
CA LYS A 89 -8.86 -4.20 33.84
C LYS A 89 -9.30 -5.62 33.47
N GLN A 90 -10.16 -6.23 34.29
CA GLN A 90 -10.77 -7.53 33.99
C GLN A 90 -11.60 -7.50 32.70
N ARG A 91 -12.36 -6.41 32.47
CA ARG A 91 -13.13 -6.22 31.25
C ARG A 91 -12.22 -6.17 30.02
N TYR A 92 -11.11 -5.42 30.06
CA TYR A 92 -10.16 -5.36 28.94
C TYR A 92 -9.63 -6.74 28.54
N VAL A 93 -9.21 -7.56 29.53
CA VAL A 93 -8.73 -8.93 29.28
C VAL A 93 -9.85 -9.83 28.74
N ALA A 94 -11.07 -9.70 29.27
CA ALA A 94 -12.21 -10.49 28.82
C ALA A 94 -12.62 -10.14 27.37
N GLU A 95 -12.60 -8.86 27.02
CA GLU A 95 -12.89 -8.38 25.66
C GLU A 95 -11.85 -8.90 24.65
N ALA A 96 -10.56 -8.79 24.96
CA ALA A 96 -9.50 -9.35 24.10
C ALA A 96 -9.65 -10.86 23.88
N LYS A 97 -9.95 -11.64 24.95
CA LYS A 97 -10.23 -13.08 24.83
C LYS A 97 -11.46 -13.38 23.98
N ALA A 98 -12.54 -12.60 24.17
CA ALA A 98 -13.77 -12.78 23.41
C ALA A 98 -13.56 -12.51 21.92
N SER A 99 -12.83 -11.46 21.56
CA SER A 99 -12.50 -11.15 20.16
C SER A 99 -11.63 -12.24 19.52
N MET A 100 -10.67 -12.80 20.27
CA MET A 100 -9.85 -13.92 19.78
C MET A 100 -10.69 -15.18 19.53
N GLU A 101 -11.61 -15.52 20.42
CA GLU A 101 -12.52 -16.66 20.21
C GLU A 101 -13.53 -16.38 19.07
N GLN A 102 -14.00 -15.14 18.94
CA GLN A 102 -14.82 -14.71 17.81
C GLN A 102 -14.07 -14.93 16.50
N PHE A 103 -12.81 -14.51 16.39
CA PHE A 103 -11.96 -14.78 15.24
C PHE A 103 -11.82 -16.28 14.97
N LYS A 104 -11.46 -17.09 15.97
CA LYS A 104 -11.33 -18.55 15.82
C LYS A 104 -12.62 -19.19 15.30
N SER A 105 -13.78 -18.64 15.68
CA SER A 105 -15.09 -19.12 15.23
C SER A 105 -15.42 -18.80 13.77
N THR A 106 -14.71 -17.87 13.12
CA THR A 106 -14.98 -17.51 11.72
C THR A 106 -14.39 -18.50 10.71
N ILE A 107 -13.66 -19.53 11.16
CA ILE A 107 -13.06 -20.53 10.27
C ILE A 107 -14.11 -21.13 9.33
N ARG A 108 -13.81 -21.15 8.04
CA ARG A 108 -14.73 -21.64 7.03
C ARG A 108 -14.90 -23.16 7.14
N THR A 109 -16.13 -23.62 7.35
CA THR A 109 -16.46 -25.06 7.38
C THR A 109 -16.68 -25.65 5.99
N GLU A 110 -16.83 -24.79 4.98
CA GLU A 110 -17.02 -25.09 3.56
C GLU A 110 -16.36 -23.99 2.71
N ASP A 111 -16.19 -24.23 1.41
CA ASP A 111 -15.71 -23.18 0.50
C ASP A 111 -16.74 -22.03 0.47
N ALA A 112 -16.25 -20.78 0.44
CA ALA A 112 -17.11 -19.63 0.23
C ALA A 112 -17.78 -19.70 -1.14
N GLU A 113 -19.08 -19.43 -1.18
CA GLU A 113 -19.77 -19.10 -2.42
C GLU A 113 -19.26 -17.75 -2.92
N THR A 114 -18.29 -17.80 -3.83
CA THR A 114 -17.79 -16.62 -4.52
C THR A 114 -18.49 -16.48 -5.87
N THR A 115 -18.74 -15.24 -6.29
CA THR A 115 -19.12 -14.94 -7.66
C THR A 115 -17.89 -14.39 -8.36
N PRO A 116 -17.22 -15.18 -9.24
CA PRO A 116 -16.15 -14.67 -10.08
C PRO A 116 -16.62 -13.43 -10.84
N ALA A 117 -15.88 -12.33 -10.71
CA ALA A 117 -16.24 -11.06 -11.30
C ALA A 117 -15.00 -10.19 -11.54
N GLU A 118 -15.01 -9.41 -12.61
CA GLU A 118 -14.00 -8.39 -12.89
C GLU A 118 -14.54 -7.02 -12.47
N LEU A 119 -13.70 -6.23 -11.79
CA LEU A 119 -14.06 -4.86 -11.40
C LEU A 119 -13.86 -3.90 -12.58
N PHE A 120 -14.96 -3.32 -13.05
CA PHE A 120 -14.98 -2.18 -13.96
C PHE A 120 -15.08 -0.87 -13.17
N VAL A 121 -14.31 0.15 -13.56
CA VAL A 121 -14.42 1.52 -13.02
C VAL A 121 -14.47 2.50 -14.19
N ASP A 122 -15.43 3.44 -14.16
CA ASP A 122 -15.48 4.56 -15.11
C ASP A 122 -14.80 5.79 -14.50
N GLY A 123 -13.46 5.78 -14.51
CA GLY A 123 -12.64 6.88 -13.98
C GLY A 123 -12.47 8.06 -14.93
N ARG A 124 -13.26 8.14 -16.00
CA ARG A 124 -13.18 9.27 -16.94
C ARG A 124 -13.78 10.54 -16.32
N GLY A 125 -13.26 11.70 -16.73
CA GLY A 125 -13.73 13.02 -16.26
C GLY A 125 -12.83 13.64 -15.18
N ASP A 126 -13.36 14.61 -14.45
CA ASP A 126 -12.61 15.40 -13.46
C ASP A 126 -12.70 14.78 -12.04
N GLY A 127 -12.46 13.47 -11.94
CA GLY A 127 -12.26 12.78 -10.65
C GLY A 127 -13.48 12.14 -9.97
N GLY A 128 -14.52 11.81 -10.74
CA GLY A 128 -15.79 11.26 -10.20
C GLY A 128 -15.76 9.80 -9.77
N SER A 129 -14.87 8.97 -10.33
CA SER A 129 -14.75 7.55 -9.97
C SER A 129 -13.30 7.09 -9.96
N TYR A 130 -12.89 6.32 -8.95
CA TYR A 130 -11.53 5.82 -8.81
C TYR A 130 -11.47 4.73 -7.72
N ILE A 131 -10.29 4.16 -7.51
CA ILE A 131 -10.01 3.31 -6.34
C ILE A 131 -9.04 4.04 -5.43
N ASP A 132 -9.42 4.20 -4.17
CA ASP A 132 -8.60 4.75 -3.09
C ASP A 132 -8.02 3.57 -2.28
N PHE A 133 -6.69 3.43 -2.23
CA PHE A 133 -6.02 2.37 -1.47
C PHE A 133 -5.55 2.84 -0.09
N GLY A 134 -5.96 4.03 0.33
CA GLY A 134 -5.48 4.69 1.52
C GLY A 134 -4.06 5.23 1.38
N ARG A 135 -3.59 5.90 2.44
CA ARG A 135 -2.23 6.42 2.57
C ARG A 135 -1.42 5.44 3.42
N SER A 136 -0.37 4.86 2.82
CA SER A 136 0.58 3.99 3.52
C SER A 136 1.99 4.27 3.06
N GLU A 137 2.94 4.29 4.00
CA GLU A 137 4.36 4.46 3.69
C GLU A 137 4.88 3.24 2.93
N GLU A 138 4.26 2.07 3.10
CA GLU A 138 4.67 0.82 2.45
C GLU A 138 4.52 0.80 0.94
N TYR A 139 3.71 1.72 0.39
CA TYR A 139 3.58 1.88 -1.06
C TYR A 139 4.67 2.78 -1.65
N VAL A 140 5.43 3.47 -0.80
CA VAL A 140 6.30 4.59 -1.19
C VAL A 140 7.73 4.38 -0.73
N ASN A 141 7.97 3.89 0.49
CA ASN A 141 9.29 3.68 1.06
C ASN A 141 9.65 2.20 1.03
N PHE A 142 10.67 1.85 0.25
CA PHE A 142 11.10 0.48 0.02
C PHE A 142 12.50 0.20 0.57
N GLY A 143 12.99 1.07 1.46
CA GLY A 143 14.30 0.94 2.09
C GLY A 143 14.98 2.29 2.31
N THR A 144 16.24 2.26 2.71
CA THR A 144 17.04 3.48 2.85
C THR A 144 17.41 4.05 1.48
N GLU A 145 17.52 5.38 1.38
CA GLU A 145 17.99 6.06 0.16
C GLU A 145 19.29 5.40 -0.37
N GLY A 146 19.35 5.16 -1.68
CA GLY A 146 20.48 4.47 -2.33
C GLY A 146 20.49 2.96 -2.14
N ASN A 147 19.46 2.39 -1.50
CA ASN A 147 19.30 0.97 -1.25
C ASN A 147 17.87 0.47 -1.52
N GLN A 148 16.98 1.30 -2.09
CA GLN A 148 15.59 0.94 -2.33
C GLN A 148 15.47 0.02 -3.55
N ALA A 149 14.62 -0.99 -3.45
CA ALA A 149 14.28 -1.88 -4.55
C ALA A 149 12.82 -2.32 -4.43
N PHE A 150 12.08 -2.32 -5.53
CA PHE A 150 10.67 -2.65 -5.52
C PHE A 150 10.15 -3.10 -6.89
N THR A 151 8.97 -3.71 -6.88
CA THR A 151 8.24 -4.11 -8.08
C THR A 151 6.77 -3.73 -7.92
N VAL A 152 6.20 -3.11 -8.93
CA VAL A 152 4.76 -2.87 -9.03
C VAL A 152 4.23 -3.63 -10.24
N GLU A 153 3.15 -4.37 -10.04
CA GLU A 153 2.45 -5.06 -11.12
C GLU A 153 0.94 -4.95 -11.01
N PHE A 154 0.29 -5.03 -12.15
CA PHE A 154 -1.14 -5.23 -12.27
C PHE A 154 -1.49 -5.70 -13.67
N TRP A 155 -2.67 -6.29 -13.80
CA TRP A 155 -3.33 -6.44 -15.08
C TRP A 155 -4.29 -5.28 -15.29
N VAL A 156 -4.28 -4.69 -16.48
CA VAL A 156 -5.19 -3.59 -16.86
C VAL A 156 -5.83 -3.88 -18.21
N LYS A 157 -7.11 -3.54 -18.35
CA LYS A 157 -7.83 -3.55 -19.63
C LYS A 157 -8.51 -2.19 -19.81
N VAL A 158 -7.93 -1.35 -20.66
CA VAL A 158 -8.47 -0.03 -20.99
C VAL A 158 -9.61 -0.22 -21.97
N THR A 159 -10.82 0.25 -21.65
CA THR A 159 -11.94 0.25 -22.61
C THR A 159 -12.14 1.61 -23.26
N LYS A 160 -11.79 2.67 -22.55
CA LYS A 160 -11.88 4.04 -23.07
C LYS A 160 -10.97 5.00 -22.29
N GLY A 161 -10.17 5.78 -23.01
CA GLY A 161 -9.33 6.83 -22.42
C GLY A 161 -10.14 7.96 -21.74
N GLY A 162 -9.49 8.67 -20.82
CA GLY A 162 -10.09 9.78 -20.03
C GLY A 162 -10.22 11.11 -20.75
N GLY A 163 -9.52 11.28 -21.88
CA GLY A 163 -9.53 12.51 -22.67
C GLY A 163 -8.55 13.59 -22.20
N LYS A 164 -7.75 13.33 -21.17
CA LYS A 164 -6.62 14.18 -20.72
C LYS A 164 -5.31 13.70 -21.37
N ASP A 165 -4.21 14.45 -21.18
CA ASP A 165 -2.87 14.04 -21.68
C ASP A 165 -2.43 12.71 -21.06
N GLN A 166 -2.79 12.48 -19.81
CA GLN A 166 -2.45 11.27 -19.06
C GLN A 166 -3.73 10.54 -18.64
N ASN A 167 -3.64 9.20 -18.69
CA ASN A 167 -4.64 8.27 -18.19
C ASN A 167 -3.92 7.37 -17.16
N VAL A 168 -4.01 7.72 -15.89
CA VAL A 168 -3.30 7.11 -14.78
C VAL A 168 -3.92 5.78 -14.41
N PHE A 169 -3.07 4.75 -14.42
CA PHE A 169 -3.45 3.41 -13.99
C PHE A 169 -3.35 3.30 -12.47
N LEU A 170 -2.18 3.60 -11.90
CA LEU A 170 -1.91 3.48 -10.48
C LEU A 170 -0.84 4.51 -10.08
N SER A 171 -1.04 5.22 -8.97
CA SER A 171 -0.16 6.31 -8.56
C SER A 171 -0.05 6.47 -7.04
N THR A 172 1.19 6.58 -6.56
CA THR A 172 1.56 7.20 -5.28
C THR A 172 2.23 8.56 -5.46
N TYR A 173 2.48 8.93 -6.71
CA TYR A 173 3.32 10.05 -7.09
C TYR A 173 2.73 11.37 -6.66
N MET A 174 3.56 12.18 -5.99
CA MET A 174 3.25 13.54 -5.60
C MET A 174 4.47 14.44 -5.82
N GLY A 175 4.20 15.69 -6.17
CA GLY A 175 5.24 16.71 -6.32
C GLY A 175 4.83 18.02 -5.68
N GLY A 176 5.83 18.76 -5.19
CA GLY A 176 5.70 20.14 -4.74
C GLY A 176 6.80 21.01 -5.33
N ASP A 177 7.02 22.19 -4.76
CA ASP A 177 8.09 23.07 -5.24
C ASP A 177 9.47 22.46 -4.94
N GLY A 178 10.18 22.07 -5.99
CA GLY A 178 11.56 21.55 -5.91
C GLY A 178 11.71 20.07 -5.53
N TRP A 179 10.62 19.32 -5.32
CA TRP A 179 10.69 17.89 -4.99
C TRP A 179 9.64 17.05 -5.71
N ARG A 180 9.96 15.77 -5.91
CA ARG A 180 9.13 14.76 -6.57
C ARG A 180 9.27 13.46 -5.78
N ASN A 181 8.16 12.84 -5.40
CA ASN A 181 8.14 11.71 -4.48
C ASN A 181 7.23 10.61 -5.01
N GLY A 182 7.58 9.35 -4.77
CA GLY A 182 6.76 8.22 -5.16
C GLY A 182 6.86 7.88 -6.65
N TRP A 183 5.91 7.08 -7.13
CA TRP A 183 5.87 6.54 -8.48
C TRP A 183 4.46 6.54 -9.05
N MET A 184 4.35 6.50 -10.37
CA MET A 184 3.09 6.32 -11.08
C MET A 184 3.28 5.53 -12.37
N MET A 185 2.25 4.79 -12.75
CA MET A 185 2.16 4.03 -14.00
C MET A 185 0.91 4.48 -14.75
N TYR A 186 1.07 4.84 -16.03
CA TYR A 186 0.01 5.53 -16.78
C TYR A 186 0.21 5.42 -18.29
N TRP A 187 -0.87 5.67 -19.02
CA TRP A 187 -0.82 5.96 -20.45
C TRP A 187 -0.68 7.47 -20.68
N ARG A 188 0.08 7.88 -21.70
CA ARG A 188 0.22 9.29 -22.12
C ARG A 188 0.00 9.47 -23.62
N ASN A 189 -0.60 10.60 -23.99
CA ASN A 189 -0.80 11.03 -25.38
C ASN A 189 0.49 11.56 -26.03
N ALA A 190 1.50 10.71 -26.12
CA ALA A 190 2.75 10.98 -26.85
C ALA A 190 2.99 9.84 -27.85
N ASP A 191 3.52 10.16 -29.03
CA ASP A 191 3.90 9.18 -30.07
C ASP A 191 2.80 8.17 -30.42
N GLY A 192 1.55 8.64 -30.47
CA GLY A 192 0.36 7.82 -30.71
C GLY A 192 -0.02 6.91 -29.54
N GLY A 193 0.36 7.26 -28.31
CA GLY A 193 0.07 6.53 -27.08
C GLY A 193 1.26 5.74 -26.58
N ILE A 194 1.68 6.00 -25.34
CA ILE A 194 2.74 5.29 -24.64
C ILE A 194 2.26 4.83 -23.27
N TYR A 195 2.73 3.68 -22.80
CA TYR A 195 2.74 3.37 -21.37
C TYR A 195 4.05 3.91 -20.78
N ARG A 196 3.96 4.43 -19.56
CA ARG A 196 5.07 5.06 -18.86
C ARG A 196 5.01 4.73 -17.38
N ALA A 197 6.19 4.53 -16.81
CA ALA A 197 6.39 4.62 -15.38
C ALA A 197 7.17 5.92 -15.10
N THR A 198 6.76 6.67 -14.09
CA THR A 198 7.48 7.85 -13.62
C THR A 198 7.75 7.69 -12.14
N TRP A 199 8.94 8.08 -11.70
CA TRP A 199 9.25 8.20 -10.28
C TRP A 199 10.03 9.47 -9.98
N GLY A 200 9.87 9.94 -8.74
CA GLY A 200 10.67 11.03 -8.20
C GLY A 200 12.08 10.56 -7.86
N GLU A 201 13.06 11.43 -8.10
CA GLU A 201 14.46 11.18 -7.77
C GLU A 201 15.01 12.25 -6.83
N THR A 202 16.08 11.90 -6.10
CA THR A 202 16.85 12.83 -5.29
C THR A 202 17.20 14.12 -6.05
N GLY A 203 17.13 15.26 -5.36
CA GLY A 203 17.38 16.58 -5.96
C GLY A 203 16.23 17.12 -6.81
N GLY A 204 15.02 16.59 -6.65
CA GLY A 204 13.81 17.07 -7.34
C GLY A 204 13.71 16.66 -8.80
N ASN A 205 14.48 15.66 -9.22
CA ASN A 205 14.47 15.14 -10.56
C ASN A 205 13.33 14.12 -10.77
N ILE A 206 13.10 13.75 -12.02
CA ILE A 206 12.20 12.66 -12.41
C ILE A 206 12.88 11.77 -13.43
N CYS A 207 12.51 10.50 -13.44
CA CYS A 207 12.80 9.58 -14.52
C CYS A 207 11.49 9.04 -15.09
N GLU A 208 11.42 8.88 -16.41
CA GLU A 208 10.18 8.62 -17.14
C GLU A 208 10.35 7.62 -18.30
N PRO A 209 10.88 6.40 -18.06
CA PRO A 209 10.96 5.39 -19.11
C PRO A 209 9.57 5.06 -19.67
N SER A 210 9.50 4.92 -20.99
CA SER A 210 8.25 4.63 -21.68
C SER A 210 8.42 3.58 -22.77
N LEU A 211 7.28 3.02 -23.17
CA LEU A 211 7.14 2.03 -24.22
C LEU A 211 5.89 2.34 -25.04
N LYS A 212 5.84 1.87 -26.29
CA LYS A 212 4.64 1.99 -27.12
C LYS A 212 3.48 1.28 -26.45
N ALA A 213 2.37 2.00 -26.22
CA ALA A 213 1.20 1.40 -25.59
C ALA A 213 0.66 0.26 -26.46
N PRO A 214 0.28 -0.89 -25.86
CA PRO A 214 -0.56 -1.89 -26.51
C PRO A 214 -1.89 -1.30 -26.96
N GLU A 215 -2.61 -2.03 -27.82
CA GLU A 215 -3.98 -1.66 -28.18
C GLU A 215 -4.92 -1.78 -26.96
N ASP A 216 -5.85 -0.83 -26.86
CA ASP A 216 -6.93 -0.87 -25.88
C ASP A 216 -7.86 -2.07 -26.15
N GLY A 217 -8.63 -2.48 -25.14
CA GLY A 217 -9.65 -3.54 -25.24
C GLY A 217 -9.18 -4.91 -24.74
N GLU A 218 -7.88 -5.16 -24.68
CA GLU A 218 -7.31 -6.43 -24.21
C GLU A 218 -6.67 -6.31 -22.83
N TRP A 219 -6.61 -7.42 -22.09
CA TRP A 219 -5.90 -7.51 -20.83
C TRP A 219 -4.39 -7.42 -21.06
N GLN A 220 -3.74 -6.45 -20.41
CA GLN A 220 -2.29 -6.23 -20.43
C GLN A 220 -1.72 -6.41 -19.03
N HIS A 221 -0.69 -7.25 -18.88
CA HIS A 221 0.08 -7.36 -17.64
C HIS A 221 1.21 -6.34 -17.67
N PHE A 222 1.09 -5.25 -16.91
CA PHE A 222 2.07 -4.16 -16.91
C PHE A 222 2.88 -4.20 -15.61
N LEU A 223 4.20 -4.29 -15.75
CA LEU A 223 5.15 -4.37 -14.64
C LEU A 223 6.19 -3.27 -14.68
N PHE A 224 6.53 -2.75 -13.51
CA PHE A 224 7.64 -1.84 -13.26
C PHE A 224 8.53 -2.43 -12.16
N VAL A 225 9.78 -2.74 -12.49
CA VAL A 225 10.80 -3.20 -11.53
C VAL A 225 11.86 -2.11 -11.37
N TYR A 226 12.24 -1.81 -10.13
CA TYR A 226 13.23 -0.78 -9.77
C TYR A 226 14.26 -1.27 -8.73
N SER A 227 15.50 -0.79 -8.84
CA SER A 227 16.54 -0.93 -7.80
C SER A 227 17.57 0.20 -7.90
N ASP A 228 17.82 0.89 -6.77
CA ASP A 228 18.89 1.89 -6.63
C ASP A 228 20.29 1.30 -6.93
N LYS A 229 20.46 -0.01 -6.68
CA LYS A 229 21.75 -0.73 -6.74
C LYS A 229 21.93 -1.60 -7.97
N GLY A 230 20.99 -1.58 -8.89
CA GLY A 230 20.99 -2.47 -10.05
C GLY A 230 20.03 -3.64 -9.91
N LEU A 231 19.55 -4.16 -11.04
CA LEU A 231 18.56 -5.21 -11.10
C LEU A 231 19.18 -6.62 -11.06
N PRO A 232 18.45 -7.63 -10.53
CA PRO A 232 18.85 -9.03 -10.65
C PRO A 232 19.15 -9.43 -12.10
N GLY A 233 20.33 -10.00 -12.34
CA GLY A 233 20.79 -10.39 -13.67
C GLY A 233 21.12 -9.24 -14.64
N SER A 234 20.98 -7.98 -14.23
CA SER A 234 21.33 -6.79 -15.03
C SER A 234 21.76 -5.64 -14.10
N PRO A 235 22.90 -5.77 -13.41
CA PRO A 235 23.33 -4.84 -12.35
C PRO A 235 23.59 -3.41 -12.84
N GLU A 236 23.72 -3.20 -14.16
CA GLU A 236 23.87 -1.90 -14.80
C GLU A 236 22.55 -1.14 -14.98
N LEU A 237 21.41 -1.86 -14.91
CA LEU A 237 20.08 -1.31 -15.07
C LEU A 237 19.46 -1.04 -13.70
N ARG A 238 18.82 0.12 -13.54
CA ARG A 238 18.04 0.44 -12.34
C ARG A 238 16.54 0.21 -12.51
N ALA A 239 16.04 0.14 -13.74
CA ALA A 239 14.65 -0.22 -13.96
C ALA A 239 14.40 -0.99 -15.27
N LYS A 240 13.32 -1.77 -15.26
CA LYS A 240 12.74 -2.44 -16.43
C LYS A 240 11.23 -2.26 -16.40
N LEU A 241 10.65 -1.98 -17.57
CA LEU A 241 9.21 -2.06 -17.77
C LEU A 241 8.90 -3.28 -18.62
N TYR A 242 7.89 -4.04 -18.20
CA TYR A 242 7.46 -5.24 -18.89
C TYR A 242 6.00 -5.11 -19.31
N VAL A 243 5.67 -5.68 -20.46
CA VAL A 243 4.29 -5.91 -20.87
C VAL A 243 4.15 -7.35 -21.29
N ASN A 244 3.19 -8.06 -20.69
CA ASN A 244 2.87 -9.46 -20.99
C ASN A 244 4.11 -10.38 -20.87
N GLY A 245 4.81 -10.26 -19.74
CA GLY A 245 6.02 -11.02 -19.45
C GLY A 245 7.31 -10.53 -20.15
N GLU A 246 7.21 -9.69 -21.18
CA GLU A 246 8.36 -9.27 -21.98
C GLU A 246 8.92 -7.91 -21.55
N VAL A 247 10.26 -7.79 -21.45
CA VAL A 247 10.93 -6.50 -21.27
C VAL A 247 10.67 -5.62 -22.50
N LYS A 248 10.10 -4.44 -22.30
CA LYS A 248 9.83 -3.47 -23.39
C LYS A 248 10.70 -2.23 -23.32
N THR A 249 11.17 -1.84 -22.14
CA THR A 249 12.07 -0.70 -21.97
C THR A 249 12.95 -0.90 -20.74
N THR A 250 14.11 -0.25 -20.72
CA THR A 250 15.10 -0.34 -19.65
C THR A 250 15.61 1.05 -19.30
N GLU A 251 16.00 1.24 -18.05
CA GLU A 251 16.66 2.46 -17.58
C GLU A 251 17.98 2.10 -16.88
N GLY A 252 19.06 2.75 -17.29
CA GLY A 252 20.41 2.59 -16.73
C GLY A 252 20.72 3.62 -15.63
N SER A 253 21.99 4.02 -15.50
CA SER A 253 22.43 5.08 -14.57
C SER A 253 22.34 4.73 -13.08
N VAL A 254 22.59 3.47 -12.73
CA VAL A 254 22.75 3.01 -11.34
C VAL A 254 23.80 3.87 -10.61
N GLY A 255 23.48 4.29 -9.38
CA GLY A 255 24.38 5.07 -8.52
C GLY A 255 24.43 6.58 -8.77
N ASN A 256 23.77 7.11 -9.80
CA ASN A 256 23.80 8.55 -10.12
C ASN A 256 22.68 9.34 -9.43
N ARG A 257 21.49 8.75 -9.35
CA ARG A 257 20.28 9.34 -8.75
C ARG A 257 19.45 8.23 -8.16
N PHE A 258 18.88 8.49 -6.99
CA PHE A 258 18.14 7.49 -6.23
C PHE A 258 16.65 7.81 -6.20
N TYR A 259 15.84 6.78 -6.06
CA TYR A 259 14.40 6.93 -5.91
C TYR A 259 14.09 7.73 -4.63
N ASN A 260 13.18 8.70 -4.76
CA ASN A 260 12.83 9.61 -3.67
C ASN A 260 11.52 9.21 -2.99
N SER A 261 11.63 8.86 -1.72
CA SER A 261 10.54 8.62 -0.77
C SER A 261 10.56 9.57 0.43
N SER A 262 11.55 10.48 0.52
CA SER A 262 11.81 11.29 1.72
C SER A 262 10.76 12.37 1.99
N ASN A 263 9.92 12.68 1.01
CA ASN A 263 8.87 13.70 1.13
C ASN A 263 7.49 13.11 1.43
N TYR A 264 7.39 11.82 1.74
CA TYR A 264 6.11 11.17 2.08
C TYR A 264 5.34 11.85 3.23
N ALA A 265 6.05 12.42 4.21
CA ALA A 265 5.45 13.17 5.32
C ALA A 265 4.91 14.55 4.90
N ASN A 266 5.28 15.07 3.73
CA ASN A 266 4.92 16.42 3.28
C ASN A 266 3.53 16.50 2.63
N TYR A 267 2.85 15.37 2.46
CA TYR A 267 1.53 15.31 1.84
C TYR A 267 0.66 14.20 2.43
N ASN A 268 -0.65 14.42 2.37
CA ASN A 268 -1.67 13.49 2.87
C ASN A 268 -2.57 13.00 1.74
N ALA A 269 -1.96 12.39 0.72
CA ALA A 269 -2.67 11.81 -0.42
C ALA A 269 -2.58 10.27 -0.37
N PRO A 270 -3.66 9.55 -0.68
CA PRO A 270 -3.64 8.10 -0.81
C PRO A 270 -2.96 7.66 -2.10
N MET A 271 -2.64 6.36 -2.18
CA MET A 271 -2.41 5.72 -3.48
C MET A 271 -3.76 5.58 -4.18
N THR A 272 -3.81 5.87 -5.47
CA THR A 272 -5.06 5.78 -6.25
C THR A 272 -4.87 5.07 -7.57
N ALA A 273 -5.93 4.43 -8.04
CA ALA A 273 -6.05 3.91 -9.40
C ALA A 273 -7.19 4.59 -10.17
N PHE A 274 -7.10 4.58 -11.50
CA PHE A 274 -8.04 5.27 -12.40
C PHE A 274 -8.08 6.79 -12.20
N GLY A 275 -6.96 7.38 -11.84
CA GLY A 275 -6.80 8.81 -11.60
C GLY A 275 -5.74 9.08 -10.53
N ARG A 276 -5.42 10.35 -10.31
CA ARG A 276 -4.49 10.77 -9.25
C ARG A 276 -4.76 12.16 -8.71
N TYR A 277 -4.25 12.40 -7.51
CA TYR A 277 -4.00 13.76 -7.02
C TYR A 277 -2.80 14.37 -7.76
N MET A 278 -2.98 15.56 -8.33
CA MET A 278 -1.98 16.21 -9.20
C MET A 278 -0.92 16.97 -8.43
N ARG A 279 -1.29 17.58 -7.29
CA ARG A 279 -0.44 18.47 -6.51
C ARG A 279 -0.95 18.62 -5.09
N THR A 280 -0.05 19.01 -4.19
CA THR A 280 -0.32 19.15 -2.76
C THR A 280 -1.14 20.41 -2.41
N SER A 281 -1.31 21.36 -3.33
CA SER A 281 -1.84 22.70 -3.03
C SER A 281 -3.37 22.80 -3.04
N ASP A 282 -4.06 21.99 -3.83
CA ASP A 282 -5.51 22.15 -4.07
C ASP A 282 -6.27 20.83 -4.21
N ASN A 283 -5.63 19.70 -3.92
CA ASN A 283 -6.21 18.35 -4.04
C ASN A 283 -6.86 18.08 -5.41
N LEU A 284 -6.39 18.74 -6.48
CA LEU A 284 -6.89 18.51 -7.83
C LEU A 284 -6.74 17.04 -8.20
N PHE A 285 -7.85 16.37 -8.51
CA PHE A 285 -7.89 14.96 -8.90
C PHE A 285 -8.35 14.83 -10.35
N GLU A 286 -7.48 14.31 -11.23
CA GLU A 286 -7.74 14.21 -12.66
C GLU A 286 -7.07 12.95 -13.28
N GLU A 287 -7.13 12.86 -14.61
CA GLU A 287 -6.32 11.95 -15.44
C GLU A 287 -6.67 10.46 -15.26
N GLY A 288 -7.96 10.10 -15.22
CA GLY A 288 -8.40 8.70 -15.17
C GLY A 288 -8.74 8.08 -16.53
N PHE A 289 -9.25 6.84 -16.53
CA PHE A 289 -9.73 6.12 -17.72
C PHE A 289 -10.91 5.22 -17.32
N ALA A 290 -11.61 4.66 -18.31
CA ALA A 290 -12.58 3.60 -18.06
C ALA A 290 -11.96 2.26 -18.42
N GLY A 291 -12.15 1.27 -17.55
CA GLY A 291 -11.61 -0.05 -17.77
C GLY A 291 -11.63 -0.93 -16.54
N TYR A 292 -10.74 -1.92 -16.54
CA TYR A 292 -10.65 -2.95 -15.52
C TYR A 292 -9.22 -3.03 -14.99
N MET A 293 -9.09 -3.42 -13.72
CA MET A 293 -7.81 -3.80 -13.13
C MET A 293 -7.98 -5.03 -12.25
N LYS A 294 -6.95 -5.88 -12.23
CA LYS A 294 -6.90 -7.05 -11.35
C LYS A 294 -5.45 -7.38 -10.99
N LYS A 295 -5.29 -8.19 -9.94
CA LYS A 295 -4.00 -8.69 -9.46
C LYS A 295 -2.95 -7.58 -9.28
N ILE A 296 -3.32 -6.51 -8.59
CA ILE A 296 -2.40 -5.44 -8.21
C ILE A 296 -1.47 -5.99 -7.13
N ARG A 297 -0.14 -5.90 -7.32
CA ARG A 297 0.87 -6.27 -6.31
C ARG A 297 1.94 -5.21 -6.20
N ILE A 298 2.41 -4.99 -4.96
CA ILE A 298 3.54 -4.12 -4.66
C ILE A 298 4.52 -4.91 -3.81
N TRP A 299 5.72 -5.10 -4.32
CA TRP A 299 6.80 -5.84 -3.68
C TRP A 299 7.89 -4.88 -3.21
N LYS A 300 8.43 -5.09 -2.00
CA LYS A 300 9.60 -4.41 -1.43
C LYS A 300 10.93 -5.04 -1.92
N SER A 301 10.92 -5.59 -3.13
CA SER A 301 12.07 -6.19 -3.79
C SER A 301 11.98 -6.00 -5.31
N ALA A 302 13.13 -5.95 -5.96
CA ALA A 302 13.22 -6.03 -7.41
C ALA A 302 13.07 -7.49 -7.83
N LYS A 303 11.94 -7.86 -8.44
CA LYS A 303 11.70 -9.22 -8.93
C LYS A 303 12.51 -9.49 -10.21
N ASP A 304 12.93 -10.74 -10.38
CA ASP A 304 13.70 -11.17 -11.55
C ASP A 304 12.80 -11.57 -12.74
N ASN A 305 13.42 -11.87 -13.87
CA ASN A 305 12.69 -12.26 -15.08
C ASN A 305 11.90 -13.57 -14.91
N GLU A 306 12.35 -14.48 -14.06
CA GLU A 306 11.66 -15.76 -13.83
C GLU A 306 10.33 -15.52 -13.10
N TYR A 307 10.35 -14.71 -12.04
CA TYR A 307 9.14 -14.27 -11.37
C TYR A 307 8.17 -13.58 -12.35
N VAL A 308 8.67 -12.65 -13.18
CA VAL A 308 7.82 -11.93 -14.14
C VAL A 308 7.12 -12.88 -15.12
N GLN A 309 7.84 -13.88 -15.62
CA GLN A 309 7.26 -14.92 -16.50
C GLN A 309 6.23 -15.78 -15.76
N ASN A 310 6.51 -16.19 -14.52
CA ASN A 310 5.57 -16.95 -13.72
C ASN A 310 4.30 -16.15 -13.39
N SER A 311 4.43 -14.86 -13.07
CA SER A 311 3.28 -13.98 -12.82
C SER A 311 2.42 -13.82 -14.08
N TYR A 312 3.04 -13.58 -15.24
CA TYR A 312 2.33 -13.47 -16.52
C TYR A 312 1.59 -14.77 -16.88
N ASN A 313 2.24 -15.92 -16.71
CA ASN A 313 1.65 -17.24 -16.99
C ASN A 313 0.64 -17.70 -15.92
N GLY A 314 0.44 -16.90 -14.86
CA GLY A 314 -0.49 -17.23 -13.77
C GLY A 314 -0.01 -18.37 -12.87
N THR A 315 1.28 -18.69 -12.87
CA THR A 315 1.89 -19.74 -12.05
C THR A 315 2.60 -19.20 -10.81
N ALA A 316 2.79 -17.87 -10.70
CA ALA A 316 3.22 -17.25 -9.45
C ALA A 316 2.07 -17.25 -8.44
N GLU A 317 2.23 -18.01 -7.35
CA GLU A 317 1.33 -17.94 -6.21
C GLU A 317 1.65 -16.68 -5.38
N VAL A 318 0.60 -15.93 -5.03
CA VAL A 318 0.70 -14.79 -4.10
C VAL A 318 -0.34 -15.01 -3.01
N THR A 319 0.16 -15.23 -1.81
CA THR A 319 -0.63 -15.67 -0.65
C THR A 319 -0.91 -14.55 0.34
N GLY A 320 -0.16 -13.44 0.29
CA GLY A 320 -0.23 -12.38 1.28
C GLY A 320 0.76 -12.54 2.44
N LYS A 321 1.48 -13.67 2.50
CA LYS A 321 2.43 -14.02 3.57
C LYS A 321 3.89 -13.79 3.18
N GLU A 322 4.15 -13.37 1.94
CA GLU A 322 5.50 -13.15 1.47
C GLU A 322 6.14 -11.98 2.23
N ALA A 323 7.33 -12.19 2.78
CA ALA A 323 8.00 -11.21 3.64
C ALA A 323 8.30 -9.88 2.92
N ASP A 324 8.41 -9.91 1.59
CA ASP A 324 8.67 -8.75 0.75
C ASP A 324 7.40 -8.20 0.08
N LEU A 325 6.20 -8.67 0.40
CA LEU A 325 4.96 -8.14 -0.16
C LEU A 325 4.45 -6.95 0.67
N ALA A 326 4.40 -5.77 0.05
CA ALA A 326 3.83 -4.58 0.69
C ALA A 326 2.30 -4.63 0.67
N ALA A 327 1.69 -4.94 -0.47
CA ALA A 327 0.23 -5.05 -0.62
C ALA A 327 -0.17 -5.83 -1.86
N ALA A 328 -1.36 -6.44 -1.82
CA ALA A 328 -1.91 -7.21 -2.95
C ALA A 328 -3.44 -7.21 -3.03
N TRP A 329 -4.03 -6.76 -4.15
CA TRP A 329 -5.47 -6.84 -4.40
C TRP A 329 -5.79 -7.67 -5.64
N ASP A 330 -6.67 -8.65 -5.52
CA ASP A 330 -7.04 -9.52 -6.65
C ASP A 330 -8.07 -8.91 -7.57
N PHE A 331 -9.18 -8.41 -7.03
CA PHE A 331 -10.35 -7.96 -7.79
C PHE A 331 -10.87 -9.02 -8.80
N MET A 332 -10.86 -10.29 -8.38
CA MET A 332 -11.31 -11.44 -9.19
C MET A 332 -12.65 -12.03 -8.75
N THR A 333 -13.15 -11.60 -7.60
CA THR A 333 -14.41 -12.03 -7.02
C THR A 333 -15.12 -10.80 -6.48
N LYS A 334 -16.45 -10.79 -6.61
CA LYS A 334 -17.25 -9.74 -5.99
C LYS A 334 -17.17 -9.88 -4.45
N PRO A 335 -16.77 -8.84 -3.70
CA PRO A 335 -16.74 -8.88 -2.25
C PRO A 335 -18.14 -9.09 -1.65
N SER A 336 -18.20 -9.77 -0.51
CA SER A 336 -19.41 -9.79 0.33
C SER A 336 -19.72 -8.39 0.88
N GLY A 337 -21.00 -8.05 1.06
CA GLY A 337 -21.41 -6.76 1.59
C GLY A 337 -21.63 -5.67 0.53
N SER A 338 -21.17 -4.44 0.82
CA SER A 338 -21.40 -3.25 -0.04
C SER A 338 -20.74 -3.34 -1.42
N GLY A 339 -19.75 -4.23 -1.58
CA GLY A 339 -19.03 -4.44 -2.83
C GLY A 339 -18.15 -3.26 -3.25
N ASN A 340 -17.90 -2.30 -2.36
CA ASN A 340 -17.04 -1.14 -2.62
C ASN A 340 -15.77 -1.12 -1.77
N GLU A 341 -15.58 -2.09 -0.89
CA GLU A 341 -14.39 -2.22 -0.04
C GLU A 341 -13.80 -3.60 -0.21
N VAL A 342 -12.47 -3.66 -0.40
CA VAL A 342 -11.72 -4.89 -0.63
C VAL A 342 -10.44 -4.85 0.19
N ILE A 343 -10.33 -5.76 1.15
CA ILE A 343 -9.11 -5.94 1.94
C ILE A 343 -8.08 -6.66 1.07
N ASP A 344 -6.83 -6.22 1.16
CA ASP A 344 -5.70 -6.80 0.43
C ASP A 344 -5.33 -8.19 1.01
N LEU A 345 -4.56 -8.99 0.28
CA LEU A 345 -4.19 -10.34 0.70
C LEU A 345 -3.32 -10.35 1.97
N THR A 346 -2.55 -9.27 2.21
CA THR A 346 -1.79 -9.12 3.47
C THR A 346 -2.73 -8.82 4.66
N GLY A 347 -3.94 -8.33 4.36
CA GLY A 347 -4.96 -7.93 5.30
C GLY A 347 -4.64 -6.66 6.10
N ARG A 348 -3.68 -5.87 5.63
CA ARG A 348 -3.23 -4.63 6.27
C ARG A 348 -3.76 -3.39 5.58
N HIS A 349 -4.24 -3.54 4.35
CA HIS A 349 -4.66 -2.43 3.51
C HIS A 349 -6.05 -2.67 2.92
N THR A 350 -6.86 -1.61 2.83
CA THR A 350 -8.21 -1.69 2.25
C THR A 350 -8.30 -0.77 1.04
N ALA A 351 -8.74 -1.34 -0.09
CA ALA A 351 -9.12 -0.58 -1.27
C ALA A 351 -10.59 -0.19 -1.18
N LYS A 352 -10.90 1.09 -1.39
CA LYS A 352 -12.24 1.64 -1.45
C LYS A 352 -12.54 2.13 -2.87
N ILE A 353 -13.60 1.60 -3.46
CA ILE A 353 -14.05 1.91 -4.81
C ILE A 353 -15.06 3.05 -4.71
N ILE A 354 -14.80 4.13 -5.43
CA ILE A 354 -15.54 5.39 -5.35
C ILE A 354 -16.16 5.69 -6.73
N GLY A 355 -17.40 6.21 -6.72
CA GLY A 355 -18.08 6.68 -7.92
C GLY A 355 -18.77 5.58 -8.73
N THR A 356 -18.60 5.63 -10.05
CA THR A 356 -19.23 4.70 -10.99
C THR A 356 -18.34 3.48 -11.22
N TYR A 357 -18.77 2.33 -10.70
CA TYR A 357 -18.10 1.04 -10.88
C TYR A 357 -19.12 -0.10 -10.99
N GLU A 358 -18.67 -1.24 -11.51
CA GLU A 358 -19.48 -2.44 -11.65
C GLU A 358 -18.63 -3.70 -11.44
N TRP A 359 -19.14 -4.67 -10.69
CA TRP A 359 -18.58 -6.03 -10.64
C TRP A 359 -19.23 -6.86 -11.73
N GLN A 360 -18.51 -7.07 -12.83
CA GLN A 360 -19.01 -7.82 -13.96
C GLN A 360 -18.74 -9.29 -13.78
N ARG A 361 -19.81 -10.08 -13.60
CA ARG A 361 -19.70 -11.52 -13.44
C ARG A 361 -18.98 -12.14 -14.63
N ILE A 362 -18.01 -13.00 -14.33
CA ILE A 362 -17.41 -13.88 -15.32
C ILE A 362 -18.40 -15.03 -15.51
N VAL A 363 -19.08 -15.05 -16.65
CA VAL A 363 -19.97 -16.16 -17.03
C VAL A 363 -19.11 -17.16 -17.79
N GLU A 364 -18.94 -18.35 -17.23
CA GLU A 364 -18.30 -19.49 -17.90
C GLU A 364 -19.15 -20.05 -19.04
#